data_AF-U6GTS6-F1
#
_entry.id   AF-U6GTS6-F1
#
_cell.length_a   1.000
_cell.length_b   1.000
_cell.length_c   1.000
_cell.angle_alpha   90.00
_cell.angle_beta   90.00
_cell.angle_gamma   90.00
#
_symmetry.space_group_name_H-M   'P 1'
#
loop_
_entity.id
_entity.type
_entity.pdbx_description
1 polymer ?
#
loop_
_entity_poly.entity_id
_entity_poly.type
_entity_poly.pdbx_seq_one_letter_code
_entity_poly.pdbx_strand_id
1 'polypeptide(L)'
;MERPCPPGTYSNTSALADAGECISCLPGYYCPQGSTDPIPCPRGSYCPKRTESPDHHPCPGGTYNPNTMAIGSYCPLDVTTYDMLSKYRCSAGMLCDGEGWTDLSNSTLCPRGHYCPAGAAKAIPCPGGTYNPLEGRTGVSDCMISKAGTYAEEGTESADGTGECSTNALRAAIALSGLLTHDSAQKGR
;
A
#
# COMPACT_ATOMS: atom_id res chain seq x y z
N MET A 1 0.05 32.44 -39.28
CA MET A 1 -0.79 31.48 -38.53
C MET A 1 -0.05 31.19 -37.25
N GLU A 2 -0.63 31.52 -36.10
CA GLU A 2 -0.03 31.16 -34.82
C GLU A 2 -0.09 29.63 -34.69
N ARG A 3 1.06 28.98 -34.48
CA ARG A 3 1.12 27.53 -34.25
C ARG A 3 1.27 27.31 -32.75
N PRO A 4 0.17 27.18 -31.99
CA PRO A 4 0.27 26.93 -30.56
C PRO A 4 0.98 25.60 -30.32
N CYS A 5 1.75 25.53 -29.23
CA CYS A 5 2.41 24.30 -28.83
C CYS A 5 1.41 23.17 -28.58
N PRO A 6 1.72 21.93 -29.01
CA PRO A 6 0.89 20.79 -28.68
C PRO A 6 0.87 20.57 -27.15
N PRO A 7 -0.19 19.95 -26.61
CA PRO A 7 -0.23 19.58 -25.19
C PRO A 7 1.02 18.82 -24.76
N GLY A 8 1.43 19.01 -23.51
CA GLY A 8 2.66 18.43 -22.96
C GLY A 8 3.93 19.17 -23.38
N THR A 9 3.78 20.30 -24.09
CA THR A 9 4.87 21.19 -24.45
C THR A 9 4.47 22.67 -24.27
N TYR A 10 5.46 23.55 -24.15
CA TYR A 10 5.26 24.99 -24.00
C TYR A 10 6.32 25.77 -24.78
N SER A 11 6.07 27.06 -25.01
CA SER A 11 7.09 27.97 -25.53
C SER A 11 6.88 29.40 -25.06
N ASN A 12 7.94 30.04 -24.59
CA ASN A 12 7.89 31.45 -24.19
C ASN A 12 7.75 32.43 -25.37
N THR A 13 7.76 31.93 -26.61
CA THR A 13 7.56 32.72 -27.84
C THR A 13 6.22 32.39 -28.49
N SER A 14 5.41 33.42 -28.77
CA SER A 14 4.10 33.29 -29.42
C SER A 14 4.16 33.09 -30.94
N ALA A 15 5.31 33.40 -31.58
CA ALA A 15 5.46 33.36 -33.04
C ALA A 15 6.33 32.19 -33.52
N LEU A 16 6.00 30.97 -33.11
CA LEU A 16 6.73 29.77 -33.55
C LEU A 16 6.54 29.49 -35.05
N ALA A 17 7.63 29.21 -35.76
CA ALA A 17 7.57 28.76 -37.15
C ALA A 17 7.22 27.27 -37.22
N ASP A 18 7.67 26.49 -36.24
CA ASP A 18 7.41 25.06 -36.13
C ASP A 18 7.06 24.56 -34.72
N ALA A 19 6.26 23.49 -34.66
CA ALA A 19 5.90 22.84 -33.39
C ALA A 19 7.10 22.14 -32.72
N GLY A 20 8.17 21.83 -33.46
CA GLY A 20 9.43 21.31 -32.92
C GLY A 20 10.23 22.31 -32.09
N GLU A 21 9.86 23.60 -32.12
CA GLU A 21 10.44 24.64 -31.26
C GLU A 21 9.85 24.63 -29.84
N CYS A 22 8.81 23.83 -29.60
CA CYS A 22 8.20 23.69 -28.29
C CYS A 22 9.05 22.84 -27.34
N ILE A 23 9.16 23.31 -26.10
CA ILE A 23 9.91 22.66 -25.04
C ILE A 23 8.97 21.69 -24.32
N SER A 24 9.42 20.46 -24.07
CA SER A 24 8.64 19.50 -23.26
C SER A 24 8.42 20.04 -21.84
N CYS A 25 7.21 19.88 -21.29
CA CYS A 25 6.99 20.18 -19.87
C CYS A 25 7.94 19.32 -19.02
N LEU A 26 8.61 19.98 -18.09
CA LEU A 26 9.46 19.34 -17.12
C LEU A 26 8.59 18.62 -16.07
N PRO A 27 9.12 17.57 -15.41
CA PRO A 27 8.43 16.95 -14.29
C PRO A 27 8.05 17.98 -13.20
N GLY A 28 6.90 17.79 -12.59
CA GLY A 28 6.29 18.73 -11.64
C GLY A 28 5.40 19.80 -12.28
N TYR A 29 5.27 19.80 -13.60
CA TYR A 29 4.45 20.75 -14.35
C TYR A 29 3.61 20.05 -15.42
N TYR A 30 2.49 20.67 -15.79
CA TYR A 30 1.70 20.29 -16.95
C TYR A 30 1.55 21.48 -17.90
N CYS A 31 1.36 21.19 -19.19
CA CYS A 31 1.15 22.22 -20.20
C CYS A 31 -0.03 21.82 -21.09
N PRO A 32 -1.19 22.49 -20.93
CA PRO A 32 -2.28 22.42 -21.90
C PRO A 32 -1.84 22.93 -23.28
N GLN A 33 -2.72 22.76 -24.28
CA GLN A 33 -2.45 23.27 -25.62
C GLN A 33 -2.16 24.78 -25.60
N GLY A 34 -1.08 25.19 -26.27
CA GLY A 34 -0.71 26.59 -26.40
C GLY A 34 -0.10 27.22 -25.15
N SER A 35 0.32 26.41 -24.16
CA SER A 35 1.04 26.92 -22.99
C SER A 35 2.26 27.74 -23.39
N THR A 36 2.36 28.93 -22.81
CA THR A 36 3.55 29.77 -22.93
C THR A 36 4.50 29.63 -21.74
N ASP A 37 3.99 29.10 -20.64
CA ASP A 37 4.72 28.78 -19.42
C ASP A 37 4.17 27.46 -18.82
N PRO A 38 5.01 26.61 -18.19
CA PRO A 38 4.55 25.40 -17.52
C PRO A 38 3.73 25.72 -16.27
N ILE A 39 2.65 24.97 -16.05
CA ILE A 39 1.77 25.18 -14.88
C ILE A 39 2.15 24.16 -13.79
N PRO A 40 2.40 24.59 -12.53
CA PRO A 40 2.72 23.66 -11.45
C PRO A 40 1.66 22.58 -11.27
N CYS A 41 2.10 21.36 -10.98
CA CYS A 41 1.20 20.23 -10.71
C CYS A 41 0.30 20.53 -9.50
N PRO A 42 -1.01 20.22 -9.54
CA PRO A 42 -1.88 20.42 -8.39
C PRO A 42 -1.53 19.46 -7.24
N ARG A 43 -1.89 19.86 -6.02
CA ARG A 43 -1.73 19.03 -4.83
C ARG A 43 -2.47 17.70 -4.99
N GLY A 44 -1.86 16.62 -4.50
CA GLY A 44 -2.44 15.28 -4.57
C GLY A 44 -2.24 14.57 -5.91
N SER A 45 -1.51 15.17 -6.85
CA SER A 45 -1.14 14.56 -8.12
C SER A 45 0.35 14.75 -8.40
N TYR A 46 0.92 13.93 -9.29
CA TYR A 46 2.30 14.07 -9.75
C TYR A 46 2.32 14.27 -11.27
N CYS A 47 3.26 15.06 -11.79
CA CYS A 47 3.32 15.35 -13.23
C CYS A 47 4.63 14.82 -13.80
N PRO A 48 4.65 13.68 -14.52
CA PRO A 48 5.80 13.24 -15.30
C PRO A 48 6.20 14.21 -16.42
N LYS A 49 7.27 13.89 -17.15
CA LYS A 49 7.67 14.69 -18.32
C LYS A 49 6.59 14.62 -19.41
N ARG A 50 6.27 15.77 -20.04
CA ARG A 50 5.20 15.94 -21.04
C ARG A 50 3.78 15.68 -20.51
N THR A 51 3.50 16.00 -19.25
CA THR A 51 2.11 15.99 -18.76
C THR A 51 1.28 17.07 -19.46
N GLU A 52 0.14 16.67 -20.00
CA GLU A 52 -0.75 17.52 -20.79
C GLU A 52 -1.87 18.15 -19.94
N SER A 53 -2.29 17.47 -18.87
CA SER A 53 -3.38 17.89 -18.00
C SER A 53 -3.13 17.51 -16.52
N PRO A 54 -3.75 18.26 -15.58
CA PRO A 54 -3.58 18.05 -14.15
C PRO A 54 -4.14 16.72 -13.63
N ASP A 55 -5.12 16.12 -14.33
CA ASP A 55 -5.91 14.99 -13.81
C ASP A 55 -5.36 13.60 -14.18
N HIS A 56 -4.21 13.54 -14.85
CA HIS A 56 -3.73 12.26 -15.41
C HIS A 56 -3.10 11.33 -14.38
N HIS A 57 -2.71 11.84 -13.20
CA HIS A 57 -1.80 11.13 -12.29
C HIS A 57 -2.04 11.49 -10.81
N PRO A 58 -3.20 11.10 -10.23
CA PRO A 58 -3.39 11.19 -8.78
C PRO A 58 -2.33 10.38 -8.05
N CYS A 59 -1.96 10.81 -6.84
CA CYS A 59 -1.06 10.02 -6.02
C CYS A 59 -1.72 8.70 -5.67
N PRO A 60 -1.07 7.56 -5.97
CA PRO A 60 -1.71 6.28 -5.87
C PRO A 60 -2.05 5.97 -4.42
N GLY A 61 -3.32 5.67 -4.18
CA GLY A 61 -3.67 4.78 -3.08
C GLY A 61 -2.91 3.48 -3.29
N GLY A 62 -2.33 2.92 -2.24
CA GLY A 62 -1.52 1.73 -2.46
C GLY A 62 -2.42 0.57 -2.88
N THR A 63 -1.83 -0.39 -3.57
CA THR A 63 -2.49 -1.68 -3.86
C THR A 63 -1.60 -2.78 -3.30
N TYR A 64 -2.17 -3.75 -2.57
CA TYR A 64 -1.35 -4.81 -2.02
C TYR A 64 -0.88 -5.74 -3.14
N ASN A 65 0.40 -5.65 -3.47
CA ASN A 65 1.09 -6.63 -4.31
C ASN A 65 2.55 -6.73 -3.85
N PRO A 66 3.01 -7.92 -3.42
CA PRO A 66 4.39 -8.14 -2.95
C PRO A 66 5.46 -7.95 -4.04
N ASN A 67 5.07 -7.92 -5.33
CA ASN A 67 5.97 -7.79 -6.47
C ASN A 67 5.91 -6.41 -7.16
N THR A 68 4.77 -5.70 -7.11
CA THR A 68 4.59 -4.45 -7.89
C THR A 68 4.77 -3.17 -7.09
N MET A 69 5.17 -3.24 -5.81
CA MET A 69 5.69 -2.08 -5.08
C MET A 69 4.70 -0.89 -5.03
N ALA A 70 3.39 -1.16 -5.01
CA ALA A 70 2.39 -0.11 -4.90
C ALA A 70 2.30 0.34 -3.44
N ILE A 71 3.20 1.27 -3.12
CA ILE A 71 3.30 1.97 -1.86
C ILE A 71 2.13 2.95 -1.79
N GLY A 72 1.25 2.79 -0.81
CA GLY A 72 0.31 3.86 -0.43
C GLY A 72 1.12 5.09 -0.07
N SER A 73 0.96 6.16 -0.85
CA SER A 73 1.77 7.36 -0.75
C SER A 73 0.88 8.59 -0.75
N TYR A 74 1.31 9.64 -0.07
CA TYR A 74 0.70 10.96 -0.12
C TYR A 74 1.65 11.93 -0.83
N CYS A 75 1.13 12.99 -1.42
CA CYS A 75 1.95 13.97 -2.14
C CYS A 75 1.71 15.38 -1.62
N PRO A 76 2.62 15.90 -0.78
CA PRO A 76 2.64 17.34 -0.48
C PRO A 76 3.01 18.15 -1.74
N LEU A 77 2.98 19.49 -1.61
CA LEU A 77 3.23 20.44 -2.71
C LEU A 77 4.52 20.21 -3.51
N ASP A 78 5.52 19.56 -2.92
CA ASP A 78 6.87 19.45 -3.50
C ASP A 78 7.12 18.12 -4.25
N VAL A 79 6.09 17.28 -4.44
CA VAL A 79 6.23 16.02 -5.19
C VAL A 79 6.14 16.28 -6.68
N THR A 80 7.30 16.26 -7.34
CA THR A 80 7.42 16.58 -8.77
C THR A 80 7.59 15.36 -9.66
N THR A 81 7.88 14.18 -9.10
CA THR A 81 8.21 12.96 -9.87
C THR A 81 7.73 11.69 -9.17
N TYR A 82 7.63 10.61 -9.95
CA TYR A 82 7.32 9.29 -9.41
C TYR A 82 8.38 8.82 -8.39
N ASP A 83 9.66 9.09 -8.63
CA ASP A 83 10.74 8.70 -7.71
C ASP A 83 10.63 9.37 -6.34
N MET A 84 10.06 10.59 -6.28
CA MET A 84 9.81 11.29 -5.03
C MET A 84 8.71 10.62 -4.18
N LEU A 85 7.76 9.87 -4.77
CA LEU A 85 6.74 9.12 -4.02
C LEU A 85 7.37 8.15 -3.00
N SER A 86 8.54 7.62 -3.30
CA SER A 86 9.28 6.74 -2.39
C SER A 86 9.63 7.38 -1.03
N LYS A 87 9.65 8.73 -0.96
CA LYS A 87 9.89 9.48 0.28
C LYS A 87 8.61 9.78 1.06
N TYR A 88 7.45 9.73 0.42
CA TYR A 88 6.16 10.11 1.00
C TYR A 88 5.23 8.91 1.15
N ARG A 89 5.82 7.77 1.53
CA ARG A 89 5.08 6.56 1.87
C ARG A 89 4.24 6.80 3.12
N CYS A 90 3.13 6.09 3.24
CA CYS A 90 2.42 5.96 4.51
C CYS A 90 3.40 5.54 5.61
N SER A 91 3.35 6.19 6.77
CA SER A 91 4.17 5.78 7.91
C SER A 91 3.84 4.34 8.31
N ALA A 92 4.85 3.59 8.77
CA ALA A 92 4.59 2.24 9.29
C ALA A 92 3.58 2.31 10.45
N GLY A 93 2.68 1.34 10.52
CA GLY A 93 1.56 1.31 11.47
C GLY A 93 0.32 2.07 11.01
N MET A 94 0.34 2.69 9.83
CA MET A 94 -0.81 3.39 9.23
C MET A 94 -1.22 2.73 7.90
N LEU A 95 -2.47 2.96 7.50
CA LEU A 95 -3.03 2.55 6.21
C LEU A 95 -3.37 3.76 5.36
N CYS A 96 -2.92 3.71 4.11
CA CYS A 96 -3.25 4.69 3.07
C CYS A 96 -3.98 4.01 1.90
N ASP A 97 -5.30 3.87 2.01
CA ASP A 97 -6.18 3.11 1.11
C ASP A 97 -6.88 3.97 0.03
N GLY A 98 -6.81 5.30 0.14
CA GLY A 98 -7.35 6.23 -0.84
C GLY A 98 -6.30 6.86 -1.77
N GLU A 99 -6.75 7.38 -2.90
CA GLU A 99 -5.91 8.09 -3.88
C GLU A 99 -5.92 9.60 -3.65
N GLY A 100 -4.92 10.30 -4.18
CA GLY A 100 -4.86 11.76 -4.21
C GLY A 100 -4.55 12.43 -2.86
N TRP A 101 -4.08 11.68 -1.87
CA TRP A 101 -3.84 12.22 -0.53
C TRP A 101 -2.69 13.21 -0.51
N THR A 102 -2.85 14.31 0.24
CA THR A 102 -1.81 15.37 0.36
C THR A 102 -1.06 15.33 1.69
N ASP A 103 -1.56 14.56 2.64
CA ASP A 103 -1.00 14.31 3.96
C ASP A 103 -1.58 12.98 4.54
N LEU A 104 -1.30 12.71 5.81
CA LEU A 104 -1.78 11.52 6.52
C LEU A 104 -3.07 11.75 7.32
N SER A 105 -3.76 12.88 7.16
CA SER A 105 -4.97 13.21 7.95
C SER A 105 -6.10 12.19 7.77
N ASN A 106 -6.20 11.59 6.58
CA ASN A 106 -7.20 10.57 6.24
C ASN A 106 -6.69 9.13 6.45
N SER A 107 -5.47 8.95 6.94
CA SER A 107 -4.92 7.63 7.21
C SER A 107 -5.55 7.01 8.45
N THR A 108 -5.65 5.68 8.46
CA THR A 108 -6.16 4.92 9.60
C THR A 108 -5.04 4.12 10.26
N LEU A 109 -5.19 3.82 11.55
CA LEU A 109 -4.25 2.94 12.25
C LEU A 109 -4.34 1.53 11.68
N CYS A 110 -3.21 0.83 11.68
CA CYS A 110 -3.19 -0.59 11.36
C CYS A 110 -4.11 -1.35 12.34
N PRO A 111 -5.10 -2.11 11.86
CA PRO A 111 -6.07 -2.75 12.73
C PRO A 111 -5.45 -3.87 13.56
N ARG A 112 -6.15 -4.25 14.63
CA ARG A 112 -5.83 -5.44 15.41
C ARG A 112 -5.81 -6.69 14.51
N GLY A 113 -5.02 -7.66 14.90
CA GLY A 113 -4.75 -8.89 14.15
C GLY A 113 -3.84 -8.71 12.94
N HIS A 114 -3.38 -7.49 12.66
CA HIS A 114 -2.59 -7.19 11.47
C HIS A 114 -1.33 -6.39 11.80
N TYR A 115 -0.45 -6.26 10.82
CA TYR A 115 0.68 -5.33 10.81
C TYR A 115 0.77 -4.59 9.47
N CYS A 116 1.34 -3.39 9.51
CA CYS A 116 1.36 -2.48 8.38
C CYS A 116 2.77 -1.87 8.23
N PRO A 117 3.62 -2.38 7.33
CA PRO A 117 4.90 -1.74 7.04
C PRO A 117 4.71 -0.37 6.38
N ALA A 118 5.79 0.41 6.26
CA ALA A 118 5.72 1.70 5.58
C ALA A 118 5.19 1.56 4.14
N GLY A 119 4.20 2.37 3.78
CA GLY A 119 3.51 2.32 2.49
C GLY A 119 2.41 1.27 2.40
N ALA A 120 2.00 0.66 3.51
CA ALA A 120 0.87 -0.25 3.52
C ALA A 120 -0.43 0.49 3.15
N ALA A 121 -1.12 -0.02 2.13
CA ALA A 121 -2.48 0.39 1.80
C ALA A 121 -3.53 -0.65 2.20
N LYS A 122 -3.08 -1.84 2.58
CA LYS A 122 -3.92 -2.88 3.17
C LYS A 122 -3.18 -3.48 4.36
N ALA A 123 -3.94 -3.77 5.40
CA ALA A 123 -3.41 -4.44 6.58
C ALA A 123 -2.95 -5.85 6.22
N ILE A 124 -1.79 -6.27 6.70
CA ILE A 124 -1.27 -7.61 6.48
C ILE A 124 -1.62 -8.46 7.70
N PRO A 125 -2.40 -9.54 7.55
CA PRO A 125 -2.80 -10.34 8.70
C PRO A 125 -1.58 -10.97 9.37
N CYS A 126 -1.62 -11.06 10.69
CA CYS A 126 -0.68 -11.89 11.42
C CYS A 126 -0.81 -13.35 10.94
N PRO A 127 0.31 -14.06 10.68
CA PRO A 127 0.27 -15.45 10.25
C PRO A 127 -0.45 -16.35 11.25
N GLY A 128 -1.02 -17.46 10.76
CA GLY A 128 -1.62 -18.48 11.61
C GLY A 128 -0.68 -18.94 12.75
N GLY A 129 -1.25 -19.17 13.92
CA GLY A 129 -0.51 -19.45 15.16
C GLY A 129 0.02 -18.20 15.88
N THR A 130 -0.19 -17.01 15.31
CA THR A 130 0.11 -15.73 15.94
C THR A 130 -1.11 -14.81 15.99
N TYR A 131 -1.05 -13.79 16.84
CA TYR A 131 -2.10 -12.80 17.01
C TYR A 131 -1.50 -11.43 17.28
N ASN A 132 -2.29 -10.38 17.09
CA ASN A 132 -1.92 -9.03 17.53
C ASN A 132 -3.14 -8.32 18.15
N PRO A 133 -3.13 -7.97 19.45
CA PRO A 133 -4.24 -7.31 20.11
C PRO A 133 -4.18 -5.79 20.01
N LEU A 134 -3.13 -5.21 19.42
CA LEU A 134 -2.93 -3.77 19.38
C LEU A 134 -3.06 -3.23 17.96
N GLU A 135 -3.60 -2.01 17.86
CA GLU A 135 -3.53 -1.25 16.63
C GLU A 135 -2.11 -0.69 16.41
N GLY A 136 -1.87 -0.21 15.19
CA GLY A 136 -0.66 0.52 14.81
C GLY A 136 0.61 -0.34 14.74
N ARG A 137 0.48 -1.66 14.62
CA ARG A 137 1.65 -2.54 14.46
C ARG A 137 2.28 -2.39 13.08
N THR A 138 3.60 -2.56 13.04
CA THR A 138 4.44 -2.14 11.92
C THR A 138 5.04 -3.30 11.15
N GLY A 139 5.24 -4.45 11.81
CA GLY A 139 5.88 -5.61 11.20
C GLY A 139 5.39 -6.93 11.75
N VAL A 140 5.73 -8.02 11.05
CA VAL A 140 5.37 -9.39 11.45
C VAL A 140 5.94 -9.78 12.83
N SER A 141 7.06 -9.16 13.23
CA SER A 141 7.63 -9.34 14.57
C SER A 141 6.75 -8.82 15.70
N ASP A 142 5.78 -7.97 15.39
CA ASP A 142 4.78 -7.48 16.35
C ASP A 142 3.66 -8.52 16.58
N CYS A 143 3.60 -9.59 15.78
CA CYS A 143 2.66 -10.69 15.97
C CYS A 143 3.16 -11.63 17.08
N MET A 144 2.34 -11.81 18.10
CA MET A 144 2.64 -12.61 19.28
C MET A 144 2.15 -14.05 19.09
N ILE A 145 2.87 -15.02 19.64
CA ILE A 145 2.49 -16.45 19.57
C ILE A 145 1.24 -16.68 20.42
N SER A 146 0.25 -17.37 19.86
CA SER A 146 -0.99 -17.72 20.57
C SER A 146 -0.75 -18.60 21.79
N LYS A 147 -1.70 -18.58 22.73
CA LYS A 147 -1.59 -19.37 23.95
C LYS A 147 -1.50 -20.87 23.64
N ALA A 148 -0.66 -21.60 24.38
CA ALA A 148 -0.60 -23.04 24.26
C ALA A 148 -1.99 -23.67 24.52
N GLY A 149 -2.40 -24.57 23.62
CA GLY A 149 -3.72 -25.20 23.67
C GLY A 149 -4.81 -24.50 22.86
N THR A 150 -4.50 -23.39 22.17
CA THR A 150 -5.40 -22.75 21.20
C THR A 150 -4.78 -22.74 19.80
N TYR A 151 -5.61 -22.51 18.79
CA TYR A 151 -5.16 -22.19 17.43
C TYR A 151 -5.63 -20.79 17.05
N ALA A 152 -4.81 -20.09 16.26
CA ALA A 152 -5.14 -18.79 15.70
C ALA A 152 -5.09 -18.89 14.17
N GLU A 153 -6.18 -18.50 13.53
CA GLU A 153 -6.21 -18.28 12.09
C GLU A 153 -5.50 -16.97 11.73
N GLU A 154 -5.26 -16.75 10.44
CA GLU A 154 -4.69 -15.48 9.97
C GLU A 154 -5.56 -14.30 10.41
N GLY A 155 -4.93 -13.22 10.87
CA GLY A 155 -5.65 -12.02 11.28
C GLY A 155 -6.23 -12.07 12.69
N THR A 156 -5.85 -13.04 13.52
CA THR A 156 -6.35 -13.18 14.89
C THR A 156 -5.93 -12.00 15.79
N GLU A 157 -6.87 -11.44 16.54
CA GLU A 157 -6.64 -10.28 17.43
C GLU A 157 -6.49 -10.62 18.92
N SER A 158 -6.67 -11.88 19.32
CA SER A 158 -6.65 -12.33 20.72
C SER A 158 -5.70 -13.50 20.96
N ALA A 159 -5.12 -13.55 22.15
CA ALA A 159 -4.28 -14.66 22.61
C ALA A 159 -5.04 -15.98 22.71
N ASP A 160 -6.35 -15.89 22.95
CA ASP A 160 -7.25 -17.05 23.05
C ASP A 160 -7.49 -17.71 21.68
N GLY A 161 -7.01 -17.11 20.59
CA GLY A 161 -7.10 -17.68 19.26
C GLY A 161 -8.51 -17.57 18.66
N THR A 162 -8.75 -18.35 17.62
CA THR A 162 -10.07 -18.56 17.01
C THR A 162 -10.74 -19.84 17.53
N GLY A 163 -10.02 -20.67 18.27
CA GLY A 163 -10.57 -21.82 19.00
C GLY A 163 -9.54 -22.63 19.77
N GLU A 164 -10.01 -23.66 20.47
CA GLU A 164 -9.16 -24.57 21.24
C GLU A 164 -8.61 -25.72 20.37
N CYS A 165 -7.37 -26.12 20.65
CA CYS A 165 -6.78 -27.33 20.09
C CYS A 165 -7.43 -28.56 20.74
N SER A 166 -8.53 -29.03 20.16
CA SER A 166 -9.17 -30.27 20.62
C SER A 166 -8.35 -31.49 20.17
N THR A 167 -7.84 -32.24 21.14
CA THR A 167 -7.23 -33.55 20.90
C THR A 167 -8.23 -34.54 20.26
N ASN A 168 -9.54 -34.31 20.45
CA ASN A 168 -10.58 -35.10 19.81
C ASN A 168 -10.75 -34.77 18.32
N ALA A 169 -10.49 -33.53 17.89
CA ALA A 169 -10.50 -33.17 16.47
C ALA A 169 -9.32 -33.81 15.73
N LEU A 170 -8.13 -33.85 16.36
CA LEU A 170 -6.98 -34.57 15.82
C LEU A 170 -7.21 -36.09 15.79
N ARG A 171 -7.80 -36.65 16.85
CA ARG A 171 -8.20 -38.08 16.90
C ARG A 171 -9.30 -38.41 15.87
N ALA A 172 -10.24 -37.51 15.61
CA ALA A 172 -11.28 -37.67 14.59
C ALA A 172 -10.71 -37.57 13.17
N ALA A 173 -9.77 -36.65 12.91
CA ALA A 173 -9.05 -36.56 11.64
C ALA A 173 -8.17 -37.80 11.38
N ILE A 174 -7.49 -38.32 12.41
CA ILE A 174 -6.73 -39.58 12.35
C ILE A 174 -7.67 -40.79 12.16
N ALA A 175 -8.85 -40.79 12.80
CA ALA A 175 -9.86 -41.83 12.60
C ALA A 175 -10.45 -41.82 11.18
N LEU A 176 -10.62 -40.63 10.57
CA LEU A 176 -11.08 -40.48 9.17
C LEU A 176 -9.99 -40.79 8.14
N SER A 177 -8.71 -40.62 8.49
CA SER A 177 -7.55 -40.97 7.65
C SER A 177 -7.02 -42.41 7.87
N GLY A 178 -7.67 -43.19 8.75
CA GLY A 178 -7.37 -44.61 8.95
C GLY A 178 -6.03 -44.94 9.62
N LEU A 179 -5.34 -43.96 10.21
CA LEU A 179 -3.97 -44.12 10.76
C LEU A 179 -3.95 -44.57 12.24
N LEU A 180 -4.88 -45.43 12.65
CA LEU A 180 -4.81 -46.08 13.97
C LEU A 180 -3.87 -47.30 13.92
N THR A 181 -2.57 -47.08 14.12
CA THR A 181 -1.68 -48.13 14.65
C THR A 181 -0.62 -47.51 15.56
N HIS A 182 -0.93 -47.29 16.83
CA HIS A 182 -0.33 -48.05 17.93
C HIS A 182 -0.70 -47.42 19.27
N ASP A 183 -1.47 -48.20 20.01
CA ASP A 183 -1.63 -48.11 21.46
C ASP A 183 -0.25 -48.11 22.13
N SER A 184 -0.02 -47.18 23.05
CA SER A 184 0.98 -47.33 24.08
C SER A 184 0.37 -46.85 25.39
N ALA A 185 -0.37 -47.77 26.00
CA ALA A 185 -0.65 -47.85 27.41
C ALA A 185 0.50 -47.26 28.27
N GLN A 186 0.21 -46.17 28.97
CA GLN A 186 0.86 -45.87 30.24
C GLN A 186 -0.21 -45.83 31.33
N LYS A 187 -0.48 -47.01 31.88
CA LYS A 187 -0.98 -47.18 33.24
C LYS A 187 0.11 -47.92 34.00
N GLY A 188 0.81 -47.22 34.88
CA GLY A 188 1.97 -47.80 35.56
C GLY A 188 2.43 -47.00 36.77
N ARG A 189 1.64 -47.12 37.85
CA ARG A 189 2.00 -47.09 39.28
C ARG A 189 2.53 -45.80 39.91
#